data_AF-A0A550JJ70-F1
#
_entry.id   AF-A0A550JJ70-F1
#
_cell.length_a   1.000
_cell.length_b   1.000
_cell.length_c   1.000
_cell.angle_alpha   90.00
_cell.angle_beta   90.00
_cell.angle_gamma   90.00
#
_symmetry.space_group_name_H-M   'P 1'
#
loop_
_entity.id
_entity.type
_entity.pdbx_description
1 polymer ?
#
loop_
_entity_poly.entity_id
_entity_poly.type
_entity_poly.pdbx_seq_one_letter_code
_entity_poly.pdbx_strand_id
1 'polypeptide(L)' 'MEKHCPYVERCGFFDKYGHRSSRTWKNLVALYCQGGLCHCCTLYRRYATGRLSLEDDLLPTGEPVPLPFHALP' A
#
# COMPACT_ATOMS: atom_id res chain seq x y z
N MET A 1 14.65 7.34 10.36
CA MET A 1 13.48 6.62 9.81
C MET A 1 13.69 6.52 8.32
N GLU A 2 13.68 5.30 7.77
CA GLU A 2 13.65 5.10 6.32
C GLU A 2 12.47 5.86 5.74
N LYS A 3 12.73 6.67 4.71
CA LYS A 3 11.70 7.48 4.06
C LYS A 3 10.86 6.64 3.09
N HIS A 4 11.32 5.45 2.70
CA HIS A 4 10.70 4.61 1.69
C HIS A 4 10.50 3.18 2.20
N CYS A 5 9.41 2.56 1.78
CA CYS A 5 9.10 1.17 2.08
C CYS A 5 10.06 0.23 1.34
N PRO A 6 10.87 -0.60 2.04
CA PRO A 6 11.81 -1.53 1.41
C PRO A 6 11.12 -2.69 0.67
N TYR A 7 9.83 -2.92 0.91
CA TYR A 7 9.04 -3.99 0.30
C TYR A 7 8.13 -3.49 -0.82
N VAL A 8 8.28 -2.23 -1.25
CA VAL A 8 7.35 -1.59 -2.20
C VAL A 8 7.20 -2.37 -3.50
N GLU A 9 8.29 -2.91 -4.04
CA GLU A 9 8.30 -3.69 -5.29
C GLU A 9 7.64 -5.07 -5.15
N ARG A 10 7.40 -5.53 -3.91
CA ARG A 10 6.75 -6.82 -3.62
C ARG A 10 5.34 -6.63 -3.03
N CYS A 11 4.85 -5.40 -2.96
CA CYS A 11 3.62 -5.02 -2.30
C CYS A 11 2.45 -5.01 -3.29
N GLY A 12 1.48 -5.93 -3.13
CA GLY A 12 0.31 -6.02 -4.02
C GLY A 12 -0.51 -4.72 -4.08
N PHE A 13 -0.62 -3.99 -2.96
CA PHE A 13 -1.23 -2.66 -2.96
C PHE A 13 -0.51 -1.68 -3.88
N PHE A 14 0.82 -1.63 -3.81
CA PHE A 14 1.59 -0.71 -4.65
C PHE A 14 1.58 -1.14 -6.12
N ASP A 15 1.69 -2.43 -6.41
CA ASP A 15 1.61 -2.96 -7.76
C ASP A 15 0.28 -2.59 -8.44
N LYS A 16 -0.84 -2.80 -7.73
CA LYS A 16 -2.18 -2.55 -8.27
C LYS A 16 -2.59 -1.09 -8.32
N TYR A 17 -2.24 -0.30 -7.29
CA TYR A 17 -2.72 1.06 -7.11
C TYR A 17 -1.65 2.14 -7.29
N GLY A 18 -0.36 1.78 -7.37
CA GLY A 18 0.77 2.71 -7.49
C GLY A 18 0.80 3.49 -8.81
N HIS A 19 0.24 2.90 -9.87
CA HIS A 19 0.16 3.53 -11.19
C HIS A 19 -1.13 4.33 -11.40
N ARG A 20 -2.04 4.32 -10.43
CA ARG A 20 -3.33 5.01 -10.53
C ARG A 20 -3.17 6.52 -10.47
N SER A 21 -4.01 7.21 -11.23
CA SER A 21 -3.94 8.65 -11.42
C SER A 21 -4.71 9.45 -10.35
N SER A 22 -5.69 8.81 -9.69
CA SER A 22 -6.51 9.39 -8.65
C SER A 22 -5.67 9.97 -7.52
N ARG A 23 -6.06 11.17 -7.07
CA ARG A 23 -5.44 11.84 -5.94
C ARG A 23 -5.51 10.98 -4.68
N THR A 24 -6.57 10.21 -4.50
CA THR A 24 -6.72 9.30 -3.36
C THR A 24 -5.62 8.25 -3.33
N TRP A 25 -5.40 7.56 -4.46
CA TRP A 25 -4.36 6.53 -4.57
C TRP A 25 -2.96 7.10 -4.43
N LYS A 26 -2.69 8.22 -5.11
CA LYS A 26 -1.41 8.93 -5.00
C LYS A 26 -1.10 9.35 -3.56
N ASN A 27 -2.08 9.86 -2.83
CA ASN A 27 -1.90 10.26 -1.43
C ASN A 27 -1.59 9.04 -0.54
N LEU A 28 -2.31 7.93 -0.71
CA LEU A 28 -2.04 6.72 0.08
C LEU A 28 -0.63 6.17 -0.19
N VAL A 29 -0.21 6.11 -1.45
CA VAL A 29 1.13 5.66 -1.83
C VAL A 29 2.21 6.61 -1.32
N ALA A 30 2.01 7.92 -1.45
CA ALA A 30 2.95 8.93 -0.97
C ALA A 30 3.13 8.86 0.56
N LEU A 31 2.06 8.57 1.31
CA LEU A 31 2.11 8.47 2.77
C LEU A 31 2.73 7.15 3.25
N TYR A 32 2.25 6.02 2.74
CA TYR A 32 2.55 4.70 3.28
C TYR A 32 3.67 3.95 2.54
N CYS A 33 3.92 4.23 1.26
CA CYS A 33 4.98 3.58 0.49
C CYS A 33 6.23 4.46 0.38
N GLN A 34 6.04 5.77 0.18
CA GLN A 34 7.14 6.72 -0.08
C GLN A 34 7.35 7.74 1.04
N GLY A 35 6.57 7.63 2.11
CA GLY A 35 6.51 8.62 3.18
C GLY A 35 6.79 8.02 4.55
N GLY A 36 6.71 8.90 5.55
CA GLY A 36 7.02 8.54 6.94
C GLY A 36 6.05 7.57 7.59
N LEU A 37 4.90 7.26 6.98
CA LEU A 37 3.88 6.37 7.57
C LEU A 37 4.05 4.90 7.19
N CYS A 38 5.15 4.53 6.53
CA CYS A 38 5.44 3.14 6.16
C CYS A 38 5.35 2.17 7.36
N HIS A 39 5.87 2.56 8.53
CA HIS A 39 5.80 1.76 9.76
C HIS A 39 4.37 1.55 10.31
N CYS A 40 3.41 2.37 9.86
CA CYS A 40 1.98 2.23 10.17
C CYS A 40 1.24 1.36 9.14
N CYS A 41 1.87 0.98 8.03
CA CYS A 41 1.28 0.10 7.03
C CYS A 41 1.25 -1.34 7.54
N THR A 42 0.07 -1.94 7.62
CA THR A 42 -0.13 -3.35 8.00
C THR A 42 0.55 -4.29 7.02
N LEU A 43 0.53 -3.97 5.72
CA LEU A 43 1.22 -4.78 4.70
C LEU A 43 2.73 -4.77 4.93
N TYR A 44 3.33 -3.60 5.17
CA TYR A 44 4.75 -3.48 5.54
C TYR A 44 5.10 -4.39 6.73
N ARG A 45 4.29 -4.36 7.80
CA ARG A 45 4.50 -5.22 8.98
C ARG A 45 4.40 -6.71 8.66
N ARG A 46 3.49 -7.11 7.77
CA ARG A 46 3.38 -8.50 7.27
C ARG A 46 4.66 -8.90 6.52
N TYR A 47 5.13 -8.09 5.57
CA TYR A 47 6.39 -8.36 4.85
C TYR A 47 7.60 -8.44 5.79
N ALA A 48 7.72 -7.51 6.74
CA ALA A 48 8.81 -7.50 7.72
C ALA A 48 8.83 -8.73 8.64
N THR A 49 7.69 -9.41 8.80
CA THR A 49 7.58 -10.65 9.60
C THR A 49 7.65 -11.92 8.74
N GLY A 50 7.97 -11.80 7.46
CA GLY A 50 8.06 -12.93 6.52
C GLY A 50 6.71 -13.47 6.07
N ARG A 51 5.60 -12.81 6.41
CA ARG A 51 4.26 -13.17 5.91
C ARG A 51 4.04 -12.50 4.56
N LEU A 52 4.11 -13.27 3.49
CA LEU A 52 3.69 -12.83 2.17
C LEU A 52 2.18 -12.61 2.18
N SER A 53 1.75 -11.37 1.93
CA SER A 53 0.33 -11.07 1.70
C SER A 53 0.07 -11.27 0.21
N LEU A 54 -0.61 -12.35 -0.15
CA LEU A 54 -1.10 -12.64 -1.52
C LEU A 54 -2.37 -11.84 -1.87
N GLU A 55 -2.74 -10.88 -1.04
CA GLU A 55 -4.00 -10.14 -1.18
C GLU A 55 -3.75 -8.82 -1.88
N ASP A 56 -4.10 -8.77 -3.16
CA ASP A 56 -3.89 -7.61 -4.03
C ASP A 56 -4.87 -6.44 -3.76
N ASP A 57 -5.88 -6.66 -2.91
CA ASP A 57 -6.98 -5.71 -2.65
C ASP A 57 -7.08 -5.20 -1.21
N LEU A 58 -5.93 -5.01 -0.57
CA LEU A 58 -5.87 -4.42 0.77
C LEU A 58 -5.35 -2.98 0.76
N LEU A 59 -5.99 -2.13 1.55
CA LEU A 59 -5.47 -0.82 1.93
C LEU A 59 -4.25 -0.96 2.86
N PRO A 60 -3.46 0.12 3.04
CA PRO A 60 -2.36 0.13 4.02
C PRO A 60 -2.78 -0.21 5.45
N THR A 61 -4.06 -0.08 5.80
CA THR A 61 -4.63 -0.50 7.09
C THR A 61 -4.75 -2.02 7.22
N GLY A 62 -4.71 -2.77 6.12
CA GLY A 62 -5.00 -4.21 6.07
C GLY A 62 -6.47 -4.55 5.85
N GLU A 63 -7.32 -3.53 5.66
CA GLU A 63 -8.72 -3.69 5.29
C GLU A 63 -8.90 -3.81 3.78
N PRO A 64 -9.91 -4.54 3.30
CA PRO A 64 -10.21 -4.60 1.88
C PRO A 64 -10.56 -3.23 1.31
N VAL A 65 -10.18 -3.00 0.05
CA VAL A 65 -10.54 -1.77 -0.67
C VAL A 65 -12.06 -1.71 -0.86
N PRO A 66 -12.75 -0.65 -0.39
CA PRO A 66 -14.19 -0.51 -0.57
C PRO A 66 -14.59 -0.50 -2.05
N LEU A 67 -15.69 -1.17 -2.40
CA LEU A 67 -16.17 -1.33 -3.79
C LEU A 67 -16.15 -0.02 -4.62
N PRO A 68 -16.62 1.14 -4.12
CA PRO A 68 -16.61 2.37 -4.91
C PRO A 68 -15.21 2.85 -5.30
N PHE A 69 -14.19 2.49 -4.52
CA PHE A 69 -12.82 2.95 -4.71
C PHE A 69 -12.12 2.18 -5.83
N HIS A 70 -12.58 0.97 -6.19
CA HIS A 70 -12.06 0.20 -7.33
C HIS A 70 -12.23 0.93 -8.66
N ALA A 71 -13.26 1.77 -8.78
CA ALA A 71 -13.53 2.56 -9.99
C ALA A 71 -12.66 3.83 -10.10
N LEU A 72 -11.90 4.18 -9.07
CA LEU A 72 -11.05 5.36 -9.11
C LEU A 72 -9.88 5.14 -10.09
N PRO A 73 -9.59 6.13 -10.95
CA PRO A 73 -8.57 6.01 -12.00
C PRO A 73 -7.16 6.08 -11.43
#